data_AF-T0RPZ4-F1
#
_entry.id   AF-T0RPZ4-F1
#
_cell.length_a   1.000
_cell.length_b   1.000
_cell.length_c   1.000
_cell.angle_alpha   90.00
_cell.angle_beta   90.00
_cell.angle_gamma   90.00
#
_symmetry.space_group_name_H-M   'P 1'
#
loop_
_entity.id
_entity.type
_entity.pdbx_description
1 polymer ?
#
loop_
_entity_poly.entity_id
_entity_poly.type
_entity_poly.pdbx_seq_one_letter_code
_entity_poly.pdbx_strand_id
1 'polypeptide(L)'
;MKLYTVKFITLLIMSQLSYANACSKTQSVPKYKSVIQNLLKQNANLDKITQGKKIDHYSLQAIFGHQFEISKTDERIAEFKETLNKKNGIQIENESLDNCLKQLGFTNYQKELRKQSSLLLTKKIEILEQNRKFLDSIRETSLTENTLPDIKDKISKDSTVALKEKSTLEDDLIKGQSQSLNEKSSGKRELIEYKNLLTKIKIELLDKRIEANKNLEEKIKLFEDLSAKLKRLSSKDNLDSYKVLKERFLEIEALWLSLSSENYFGLFRISESLNLPNIPAALDEKKYETNISDITKLRSEIIQLRKEIIKNYTQKKNQELKLLNNLVSSSSAIRESYYNKLGASFFFKSVKQLDFLKKIKNEFISAPYRAVSYFYSKYLYLSEQVSLGKEGYVKISGQLFILILGIISLFAMNILFKKLNDWIDQFFEFLFKRQKRSFLLRKFFSIWNKIKDSSVLIMWMITLYMIQSFKLFTNFNLFIKVAQVYLAAHIIKSVVTIFLGSISRLDSGNFFEFKKKANETSDKFKNIFLFYFSQWSL
;
A
#
# COMPACT_ATOMS: atom_id res chain seq x y z
N MET A 1 -24.30 -25.44 -66.40
CA MET A 1 -24.83 -25.54 -65.01
C MET A 1 -23.75 -25.27 -63.93
N LYS A 2 -22.87 -24.27 -64.12
CA LYS A 2 -21.83 -23.86 -63.14
C LYS A 2 -21.75 -22.33 -62.91
N LEU A 3 -22.51 -21.52 -63.64
CA LEU A 3 -22.55 -20.05 -63.45
C LEU A 3 -23.68 -19.55 -62.54
N TYR A 4 -24.73 -20.36 -62.32
CA TYR A 4 -25.84 -19.96 -61.45
C TYR A 4 -25.57 -20.20 -59.96
N THR A 5 -24.69 -21.14 -59.61
CA THR A 5 -24.31 -21.44 -58.22
C THR A 5 -23.41 -20.37 -57.61
N VAL A 6 -22.57 -19.69 -58.41
CA VAL A 6 -21.68 -18.62 -57.90
C VAL A 6 -22.44 -17.32 -57.62
N LYS A 7 -23.50 -17.00 -58.39
CA LYS A 7 -24.38 -15.86 -58.10
C LYS A 7 -25.28 -16.08 -56.89
N PHE A 8 -25.67 -17.33 -56.61
CA PHE A 8 -26.51 -17.64 -55.44
C PHE A 8 -25.70 -17.62 -54.13
N ILE A 9 -24.44 -18.06 -54.16
CA ILE A 9 -23.55 -18.05 -52.97
C ILE A 9 -23.07 -16.63 -52.64
N THR A 10 -22.86 -15.76 -53.64
CA THR A 10 -22.54 -14.34 -53.38
C THR A 10 -23.76 -13.54 -52.88
N LEU A 11 -24.99 -13.92 -53.25
CA LEU A 11 -26.21 -13.33 -52.69
C LEU A 11 -26.47 -13.78 -51.23
N LEU A 12 -26.12 -15.01 -50.88
CA LEU A 12 -26.27 -15.56 -49.53
C LEU A 12 -25.19 -15.08 -48.55
N ILE A 13 -23.99 -14.74 -49.02
CA ILE A 13 -22.95 -14.14 -48.16
C ILE A 13 -23.22 -12.64 -47.93
N MET A 14 -23.82 -11.94 -48.89
CA MET A 14 -24.26 -10.55 -48.70
C MET A 14 -25.47 -10.41 -47.77
N SER A 15 -26.31 -11.44 -47.63
CA SER A 15 -27.45 -11.40 -46.69
C SER A 15 -27.05 -11.70 -45.23
N GLN A 16 -25.89 -12.34 -44.98
CA GLN A 16 -25.40 -12.59 -43.62
C GLN A 16 -24.52 -11.47 -43.04
N LEU A 17 -24.05 -10.52 -43.87
CA LEU A 17 -23.38 -9.29 -43.41
C LEU A 17 -24.36 -8.16 -43.07
N SER A 18 -25.67 -8.42 -43.17
CA SER A 18 -26.74 -7.46 -42.85
C SER A 18 -27.54 -7.83 -41.59
N TYR A 19 -26.94 -8.50 -40.60
CA TYR A 19 -27.37 -8.35 -39.21
C TYR A 19 -26.88 -7.00 -38.66
N ALA A 20 -27.22 -5.93 -39.37
CA ALA A 20 -27.33 -4.63 -38.75
C ALA A 20 -28.46 -4.76 -37.73
N ASN A 21 -28.18 -4.54 -36.45
CA ASN A 21 -29.21 -4.32 -35.43
C ASN A 21 -30.19 -3.31 -36.02
N ALA A 22 -31.36 -3.76 -36.48
CA ALA A 22 -32.37 -2.88 -37.04
C ALA A 22 -32.77 -1.92 -35.92
N CYS A 23 -32.27 -0.69 -35.99
CA CYS A 23 -32.48 0.28 -34.94
C CYS A 23 -33.98 0.58 -34.88
N SER A 24 -34.66 0.08 -33.85
CA SER A 24 -36.08 0.34 -33.64
C SER A 24 -36.27 1.56 -32.74
N LYS A 25 -37.22 2.43 -33.10
CA LYS A 25 -37.67 3.56 -32.27
C LYS A 25 -38.18 3.08 -30.91
N THR A 26 -38.87 1.94 -30.85
CA THR A 26 -39.46 1.39 -29.62
C THR A 26 -38.40 0.91 -28.61
N GLN A 27 -37.19 0.57 -29.09
CA GLN A 27 -36.09 0.12 -28.24
C GLN A 27 -35.07 1.25 -27.96
N SER A 28 -34.79 2.09 -28.96
CA SER A 28 -33.74 3.11 -28.88
C SER A 28 -34.11 4.28 -27.96
N VAL A 29 -35.39 4.69 -27.93
CA VAL A 29 -35.84 5.83 -27.11
C VAL A 29 -35.86 5.50 -25.60
N PRO A 30 -36.39 4.34 -25.14
CA PRO A 30 -36.27 3.95 -23.73
C PRO A 30 -34.81 3.75 -23.29
N LYS A 31 -33.99 3.13 -24.15
CA LYS A 31 -32.55 2.95 -23.88
C LYS A 31 -31.85 4.31 -23.74
N TYR A 32 -32.14 5.27 -24.62
CA TYR A 32 -31.65 6.64 -24.50
C TYR A 32 -32.05 7.30 -23.17
N LYS A 33 -33.32 7.22 -22.76
CA LYS A 33 -33.78 7.81 -21.49
C LYS A 33 -33.03 7.22 -20.30
N SER A 34 -32.86 5.90 -20.25
CA SER A 34 -32.10 5.20 -19.21
C SER A 34 -30.63 5.63 -19.18
N VAL A 35 -29.98 5.66 -20.35
CA VAL A 35 -28.57 6.07 -20.47
C VAL A 35 -28.38 7.53 -20.03
N ILE A 36 -29.23 8.46 -20.45
CA ILE A 36 -29.16 9.86 -20.04
C ILE A 36 -29.36 10.02 -18.53
N GLN A 37 -30.35 9.35 -17.94
CA GLN A 37 -30.57 9.41 -16.49
C GLN A 37 -29.35 8.91 -15.71
N ASN A 38 -28.71 7.84 -16.19
CA ASN A 38 -27.48 7.34 -15.59
C ASN A 38 -26.32 8.34 -15.74
N LEU A 39 -26.11 8.90 -16.95
CA LEU A 39 -25.07 9.91 -17.20
C LEU A 39 -25.27 11.15 -16.32
N LEU A 40 -26.50 11.65 -16.17
CA LEU A 40 -26.83 12.78 -15.30
C LEU A 40 -26.55 12.47 -13.83
N LYS A 41 -26.94 11.28 -13.35
CA LYS A 41 -26.65 10.84 -11.98
C LYS A 41 -25.14 10.74 -11.73
N GLN A 42 -24.40 10.19 -12.69
CA GLN A 42 -22.93 10.11 -12.62
C GLN A 42 -22.30 11.50 -12.61
N ASN A 43 -22.73 12.40 -13.50
CA ASN A 43 -22.26 13.79 -13.55
C ASN A 43 -22.50 14.53 -12.23
N ALA A 44 -23.71 14.41 -11.65
CA ALA A 44 -24.04 15.03 -10.37
C ALA A 44 -23.22 14.46 -9.20
N ASN A 45 -22.92 13.15 -9.23
CA ASN A 45 -22.04 12.53 -8.24
C ASN A 45 -20.59 13.03 -8.38
N LEU A 46 -20.06 13.18 -9.60
CA LEU A 46 -18.73 13.73 -9.81
C LEU A 46 -18.64 15.21 -9.39
N ASP A 47 -19.72 15.99 -9.54
CA ASP A 47 -19.79 17.37 -9.03
C ASP A 47 -19.71 17.43 -7.51
N LYS A 48 -20.42 16.52 -6.82
CA LYS A 48 -20.32 16.43 -5.35
C LYS A 48 -18.90 16.10 -4.90
N ILE A 49 -18.17 15.24 -5.64
CA ILE A 49 -16.79 14.85 -5.32
C ILE A 49 -15.82 15.99 -5.54
N THR A 50 -15.91 16.67 -6.68
CA THR A 50 -15.05 17.82 -6.98
C THR A 50 -15.28 18.98 -5.99
N GLN A 51 -16.49 19.08 -5.42
CA GLN A 51 -16.83 20.00 -4.33
C GLN A 51 -16.48 19.48 -2.92
N GLY A 52 -15.93 18.27 -2.78
CA GLY A 52 -15.56 17.68 -1.48
C GLY A 52 -16.73 17.25 -0.60
N LYS A 53 -17.94 17.07 -1.15
CA LYS A 53 -19.12 16.61 -0.41
C LYS A 53 -19.15 15.08 -0.28
N LYS A 54 -19.59 14.58 0.88
CA LYS A 54 -19.77 13.14 1.14
C LYS A 54 -20.85 12.55 0.23
N ILE A 55 -20.59 11.36 -0.32
CA ILE A 55 -21.55 10.56 -1.09
C ILE A 55 -21.62 9.18 -0.43
N ASP A 56 -22.81 8.79 0.03
CA ASP A 56 -23.00 7.47 0.62
C ASP A 56 -22.89 6.37 -0.46
N HIS A 57 -22.19 5.27 -0.15
CA HIS A 57 -21.97 4.09 -1.00
C HIS A 57 -21.33 4.37 -2.37
N TYR A 58 -20.18 5.05 -2.37
CA TYR A 58 -19.50 5.43 -3.60
C TYR A 58 -18.20 4.64 -3.83
N SER A 59 -18.07 3.96 -4.98
CA SER A 59 -16.83 3.25 -5.36
C SER A 59 -16.22 3.84 -6.63
N LEU A 60 -14.89 4.05 -6.62
CA LEU A 60 -14.13 4.50 -7.80
C LEU A 60 -14.26 3.52 -8.98
N GLN A 61 -14.44 2.24 -8.68
CA GLN A 61 -14.67 1.18 -9.66
C GLN A 61 -15.98 1.42 -10.42
N ALA A 62 -17.01 2.00 -9.79
CA ALA A 62 -18.26 2.34 -10.45
C ALA A 62 -18.13 3.50 -11.47
N ILE A 63 -17.11 4.36 -11.34
CA ILE A 63 -16.87 5.48 -12.27
C ILE A 63 -15.91 5.10 -13.39
N PHE A 64 -14.82 4.43 -13.03
CA PHE A 64 -13.66 4.23 -13.89
C PHE A 64 -13.56 2.78 -14.44
N GLY A 65 -14.37 1.87 -13.90
CA GLY A 65 -14.41 0.44 -14.23
C GLY A 65 -13.61 -0.42 -13.24
N HIS A 66 -13.95 -1.70 -13.17
CA HIS A 66 -13.27 -2.68 -12.28
C HIS A 66 -11.80 -2.92 -12.63
N GLN A 67 -11.39 -2.63 -13.87
CA GLN A 67 -10.03 -2.82 -14.36
C GLN A 67 -9.10 -1.62 -14.11
N PHE A 68 -9.61 -0.58 -13.45
CA PHE A 68 -8.83 0.63 -13.22
C PHE A 68 -7.72 0.39 -12.16
N GLU A 69 -6.46 0.62 -12.54
CA GLU A 69 -5.27 0.57 -11.67
C GLU A 69 -4.62 1.95 -11.58
N ILE A 70 -4.14 2.33 -10.38
CA ILE A 70 -3.54 3.66 -10.12
C ILE A 70 -2.29 3.90 -10.98
N SER A 71 -1.48 2.86 -11.18
CA SER A 71 -0.29 2.89 -12.03
C SER A 71 -0.58 3.24 -13.49
N LYS A 72 -1.84 3.10 -13.94
CA LYS A 72 -2.28 3.35 -15.32
C LYS A 72 -3.09 4.65 -15.45
N THR A 73 -3.00 5.55 -14.47
CA THR A 73 -3.76 6.81 -14.49
C THR A 73 -3.46 7.65 -15.73
N ASP A 74 -2.19 7.76 -16.14
CA ASP A 74 -1.81 8.54 -17.33
C ASP A 74 -2.32 7.91 -18.63
N GLU A 75 -2.24 6.57 -18.75
CA GLU A 75 -2.81 5.82 -19.88
C GLU A 75 -4.32 6.07 -19.98
N ARG A 76 -5.02 6.06 -18.84
CA ARG A 76 -6.47 6.27 -18.80
C ARG A 76 -6.87 7.71 -19.12
N ILE A 77 -6.10 8.70 -18.68
CA ILE A 77 -6.30 10.11 -19.06
C ILE A 77 -6.12 10.26 -20.58
N ALA A 78 -5.07 9.64 -21.14
CA ALA A 78 -4.81 9.68 -22.58
C ALA A 78 -5.96 9.04 -23.37
N GLU A 79 -6.46 7.88 -22.94
CA GLU A 79 -7.60 7.19 -23.56
C GLU A 79 -8.89 8.03 -23.51
N PHE A 80 -9.18 8.70 -22.39
CA PHE A 80 -10.34 9.59 -22.29
C PHE A 80 -10.20 10.84 -23.18
N LYS A 81 -9.00 11.43 -23.26
CA LYS A 81 -8.71 12.54 -24.19
C LYS A 81 -8.85 12.09 -25.65
N GLU A 82 -8.39 10.89 -25.98
CA GLU A 82 -8.57 10.31 -27.30
C GLU A 82 -10.05 10.08 -27.63
N THR A 83 -10.83 9.57 -26.68
CA THR A 83 -12.28 9.36 -26.85
C THR A 83 -13.03 10.69 -27.05
N LEU A 84 -12.65 11.75 -26.32
CA LEU A 84 -13.19 13.10 -26.54
C LEU A 84 -12.88 13.60 -27.95
N ASN A 85 -11.64 13.46 -28.41
CA ASN A 85 -11.18 14.04 -29.68
C ASN A 85 -11.61 13.23 -30.91
N LYS A 86 -11.57 11.89 -30.85
CA LYS A 86 -11.84 11.01 -32.01
C LYS A 86 -13.29 10.51 -32.09
N LYS A 87 -13.96 10.33 -30.95
CA LYS A 87 -15.33 9.77 -30.87
C LYS A 87 -16.38 10.78 -30.41
N ASN A 88 -16.08 12.09 -30.43
CA ASN A 88 -16.94 13.16 -29.89
C ASN A 88 -17.45 12.84 -28.47
N GLY A 89 -16.61 12.20 -27.65
CA GLY A 89 -16.90 11.86 -26.27
C GLY A 89 -17.89 10.72 -26.05
N ILE A 90 -18.28 9.95 -27.08
CA ILE A 90 -19.11 8.74 -26.91
C ILE A 90 -18.23 7.57 -26.43
N GLN A 91 -18.59 6.99 -25.29
CA GLN A 91 -17.96 5.77 -24.78
C GLN A 91 -18.41 4.53 -25.57
N ILE A 92 -17.58 3.47 -25.58
CA ILE A 92 -17.79 2.25 -26.37
C ILE A 92 -19.17 1.62 -26.09
N GLU A 93 -19.61 1.64 -24.84
CA GLU A 93 -20.89 1.07 -24.40
C GLU A 93 -22.11 1.80 -25.02
N ASN A 94 -21.93 3.06 -25.41
CA ASN A 94 -22.97 3.93 -25.96
C ASN A 94 -22.87 4.11 -27.48
N GLU A 95 -21.85 3.55 -28.14
CA GLU A 95 -21.57 3.73 -29.58
C GLU A 95 -22.70 3.16 -30.46
N SER A 96 -23.24 1.99 -30.09
CA SER A 96 -24.40 1.39 -30.77
C SER A 96 -25.65 2.28 -30.66
N LEU A 97 -25.86 2.95 -29.52
CA LEU A 97 -27.00 3.83 -29.32
C LEU A 97 -26.84 5.14 -30.12
N ASP A 98 -25.65 5.75 -30.15
CA ASP A 98 -25.38 6.94 -30.95
C ASP A 98 -25.63 6.69 -32.45
N ASN A 99 -25.16 5.54 -32.96
CA ASN A 99 -25.40 5.12 -34.33
C ASN A 99 -26.90 4.90 -34.62
N CYS A 100 -27.63 4.27 -33.70
CA CYS A 100 -29.09 4.10 -33.86
C CYS A 100 -29.86 5.42 -33.83
N LEU A 101 -29.49 6.37 -32.96
CA LEU A 101 -30.11 7.69 -32.93
C LEU A 101 -29.82 8.48 -34.21
N LYS A 102 -28.63 8.31 -34.80
CA LYS A 102 -28.26 8.89 -36.10
C LYS A 102 -29.10 8.30 -37.24
N GLN A 103 -29.19 6.97 -37.31
CA GLN A 103 -29.95 6.26 -38.35
C GLN A 103 -31.45 6.58 -38.29
N LEU A 104 -31.99 6.79 -37.09
CA LEU A 104 -33.40 7.14 -36.87
C LEU A 104 -33.70 8.65 -37.00
N GLY A 105 -32.69 9.49 -37.28
CA GLY A 105 -32.87 10.93 -37.45
C GLY A 105 -33.15 11.72 -36.16
N PHE A 106 -32.95 11.13 -34.97
CA PHE A 106 -33.13 11.81 -33.68
C PHE A 106 -31.92 12.67 -33.29
N THR A 107 -31.65 13.69 -34.09
CA THR A 107 -30.47 14.56 -33.96
C THR A 107 -30.39 15.27 -32.61
N ASN A 108 -31.51 15.68 -32.02
CA ASN A 108 -31.54 16.32 -30.69
C ASN A 108 -31.14 15.35 -29.57
N TYR A 109 -31.65 14.11 -29.59
CA TYR A 109 -31.27 13.09 -28.61
C TYR A 109 -29.82 12.69 -28.75
N GLN A 110 -29.33 12.61 -29.99
CA GLN A 110 -27.92 12.35 -30.27
C GLN A 110 -27.01 13.46 -29.74
N LYS A 111 -27.35 14.73 -29.99
CA LYS A 111 -26.60 15.88 -29.48
C LYS A 111 -26.54 15.88 -27.95
N GLU A 112 -27.65 15.63 -27.28
CA GLU A 112 -27.70 15.60 -25.82
C GLU A 112 -26.90 14.42 -25.24
N LEU A 113 -26.98 13.23 -25.86
CA LEU A 113 -26.17 12.08 -25.48
C LEU A 113 -24.67 12.39 -25.57
N ARG A 114 -24.23 12.96 -26.70
CA ARG A 114 -22.84 13.37 -26.90
C ARG A 114 -22.41 14.41 -25.87
N LYS A 115 -23.25 15.41 -25.60
CA LYS A 115 -22.97 16.46 -24.62
C LYS A 115 -22.78 15.89 -23.21
N GLN A 116 -23.73 15.07 -22.74
CA GLN A 116 -23.65 14.48 -21.39
C GLN A 116 -22.49 13.48 -21.25
N SER A 117 -22.21 12.70 -22.29
CA SER A 117 -21.08 11.76 -22.33
C SER A 117 -19.74 12.50 -22.33
N SER A 118 -19.63 13.59 -23.10
CA SER A 118 -18.43 14.44 -23.14
C SER A 118 -18.20 15.16 -21.82
N LEU A 119 -19.27 15.68 -21.20
CA LEU A 119 -19.22 16.29 -19.88
C LEU A 119 -18.72 15.28 -18.83
N LEU A 120 -19.22 14.04 -18.88
CA LEU A 120 -18.79 12.98 -17.99
C LEU A 120 -17.30 12.66 -18.15
N LEU A 121 -16.82 12.50 -19.39
CA LEU A 121 -15.41 12.25 -19.66
C LEU A 121 -14.52 13.41 -19.20
N THR A 122 -14.95 14.65 -19.43
CA THR A 122 -14.23 15.85 -18.99
C THR A 122 -14.08 15.87 -17.47
N LYS A 123 -15.17 15.60 -16.73
CA LYS A 123 -15.14 15.50 -15.27
C LYS A 123 -14.29 14.33 -14.77
N LYS A 124 -14.33 13.18 -15.46
CA LYS A 124 -13.44 12.04 -15.17
C LYS A 124 -11.97 12.42 -15.33
N ILE A 125 -11.61 13.10 -16.42
CA ILE A 125 -10.26 13.62 -16.65
C ILE A 125 -9.89 14.63 -15.56
N GLU A 126 -10.76 15.59 -15.24
CA GLU A 126 -10.48 16.58 -14.20
C GLU A 126 -10.20 15.91 -12.86
N ILE A 127 -11.00 14.91 -12.46
CA ILE A 127 -10.77 14.16 -11.22
C ILE A 127 -9.44 13.40 -11.27
N LEU A 128 -9.11 12.74 -12.38
CA LEU A 128 -7.83 12.03 -12.51
C LEU A 128 -6.63 13.00 -12.50
N GLU A 129 -6.73 14.15 -13.16
CA GLU A 129 -5.70 15.18 -13.15
C GLU A 129 -5.58 15.86 -11.78
N GLN A 130 -6.68 16.04 -11.05
CA GLN A 130 -6.67 16.47 -9.66
C GLN A 130 -5.98 15.43 -8.78
N ASN A 131 -6.34 14.15 -8.89
CA ASN A 131 -5.67 13.07 -8.16
C ASN A 131 -4.16 13.07 -8.43
N ARG A 132 -3.75 13.22 -9.70
CA ARG A 132 -2.33 13.35 -10.08
C ARG A 132 -1.65 14.55 -9.42
N LYS A 133 -2.31 15.72 -9.39
CA LYS A 133 -1.80 16.94 -8.71
C LYS A 133 -1.68 16.79 -7.19
N PHE A 134 -2.32 15.78 -6.62
CA PHE A 134 -2.26 15.45 -5.19
C PHE A 134 -1.63 14.06 -4.96
N LEU A 135 -0.80 13.55 -5.88
CA LEU A 135 -0.10 12.24 -5.75
C LEU A 135 -1.05 11.09 -5.36
N ASP A 136 -2.24 11.02 -5.97
CA ASP A 136 -3.28 10.01 -5.76
C ASP A 136 -3.89 9.92 -4.34
N SER A 137 -3.57 10.87 -3.45
CA SER A 137 -4.03 10.91 -2.05
C SER A 137 -5.55 10.98 -1.87
N ILE A 138 -6.26 11.65 -2.79
CA ILE A 138 -7.73 11.76 -2.79
C ILE A 138 -8.39 10.39 -3.12
N ARG A 139 -7.67 9.46 -3.75
CA ARG A 139 -8.16 8.09 -4.01
C ARG A 139 -7.75 7.09 -2.93
N GLU A 140 -6.57 7.24 -2.33
CA GLU A 140 -6.22 6.43 -1.14
C GLU A 140 -7.17 6.72 0.04
N THR A 141 -7.66 7.95 0.16
CA THR A 141 -8.73 8.32 1.10
C THR A 141 -10.10 7.67 0.78
N SER A 142 -10.36 7.26 -0.46
CA SER A 142 -11.59 6.52 -0.81
C SER A 142 -11.52 5.02 -0.47
N LEU A 143 -10.32 4.42 -0.44
CA LEU A 143 -10.09 3.09 0.14
C LEU A 143 -10.38 3.08 1.65
N THR A 144 -10.21 4.25 2.29
CA THR A 144 -10.57 4.52 3.68
C THR A 144 -12.10 4.53 3.85
N GLU A 145 -12.86 5.04 2.88
CA GLU A 145 -14.34 5.10 2.91
C GLU A 145 -15.05 3.74 2.79
N ASN A 146 -14.43 2.72 2.18
CA ASN A 146 -14.99 1.36 2.16
C ASN A 146 -14.52 0.49 3.34
N THR A 147 -13.35 0.79 3.92
CA THR A 147 -12.79 0.00 5.04
C THR A 147 -13.31 0.45 6.42
N LEU A 148 -13.65 1.74 6.59
CA LEU A 148 -14.23 2.25 7.84
C LEU A 148 -15.61 1.66 8.19
N PRO A 149 -16.58 1.58 7.25
CA PRO A 149 -17.90 1.03 7.54
C PRO A 149 -17.82 -0.44 7.98
N ASP A 150 -17.00 -1.24 7.30
CA ASP A 150 -16.76 -2.65 7.65
C ASP A 150 -16.16 -2.82 9.05
N ILE A 151 -15.23 -1.94 9.43
CA ILE A 151 -14.63 -1.93 10.77
C ILE A 151 -15.67 -1.52 11.81
N LYS A 152 -16.47 -0.48 11.54
CA LYS A 152 -17.52 -0.01 12.44
C LYS A 152 -18.60 -1.06 12.69
N ASP A 153 -19.06 -1.73 11.62
CA ASP A 153 -20.03 -2.82 11.73
C ASP A 153 -19.47 -4.00 12.53
N LYS A 154 -18.19 -4.34 12.33
CA LYS A 154 -17.51 -5.38 13.13
C LYS A 154 -17.37 -4.99 14.59
N ILE A 155 -16.99 -3.74 14.89
CA ILE A 155 -16.84 -3.27 16.27
C ILE A 155 -18.19 -3.26 16.99
N SER A 156 -19.24 -2.73 16.34
CA SER A 156 -20.58 -2.68 16.92
C SER A 156 -21.13 -4.10 17.18
N LYS A 157 -21.03 -5.00 16.20
CA LYS A 157 -21.42 -6.42 16.39
C LYS A 157 -20.61 -7.10 17.49
N ASP A 158 -19.28 -6.93 17.49
CA ASP A 158 -18.41 -7.48 18.54
C ASP A 158 -18.80 -6.97 19.93
N SER A 159 -19.07 -5.66 20.06
CA SER A 159 -19.41 -5.03 21.34
C SER A 159 -20.76 -5.49 21.86
N THR A 160 -21.77 -5.60 20.98
CA THR A 160 -23.11 -6.08 21.38
C THR A 160 -23.11 -7.55 21.80
N VAL A 161 -22.34 -8.41 21.12
CA VAL A 161 -22.18 -9.81 21.50
C VAL A 161 -21.43 -9.93 22.83
N ALA A 162 -20.32 -9.20 23.01
CA ALA A 162 -19.55 -9.22 24.24
C ALA A 162 -20.35 -8.70 25.46
N LEU A 163 -21.17 -7.66 25.29
CA LEU A 163 -22.03 -7.13 26.35
C LEU A 163 -23.12 -8.14 26.77
N LYS A 164 -23.74 -8.83 25.81
CA LYS A 164 -24.72 -9.88 26.10
C LYS A 164 -24.09 -11.04 26.85
N GLU A 165 -22.95 -11.53 26.38
CA GLU A 165 -22.22 -12.62 27.02
C GLU A 165 -21.75 -12.23 28.43
N LYS A 166 -21.25 -11.00 28.62
CA LYS A 166 -20.89 -10.47 29.92
C LYS A 166 -22.06 -10.51 30.90
N SER A 167 -23.22 -9.98 30.50
CA SER A 167 -24.43 -9.97 31.36
C SER A 167 -24.84 -11.37 31.78
N THR A 168 -24.81 -12.36 30.86
CA THR A 168 -25.13 -13.75 31.21
C THR A 168 -24.13 -14.38 32.18
N LEU A 169 -22.84 -14.05 32.04
CA LEU A 169 -21.79 -14.56 32.92
C LEU A 169 -21.82 -13.91 34.31
N GLU A 170 -22.23 -12.65 34.42
CA GLU A 170 -22.45 -11.97 35.70
C GLU A 170 -23.57 -12.65 36.50
N ASP A 171 -24.69 -12.98 35.83
CA ASP A 171 -25.79 -13.74 36.44
C ASP A 171 -25.34 -15.14 36.90
N ASP A 172 -24.56 -15.83 36.08
CA ASP A 172 -24.00 -17.16 36.40
C ASP A 172 -22.99 -17.09 37.55
N LEU A 173 -22.19 -16.02 37.63
CA LEU A 173 -21.24 -15.79 38.72
C LEU A 173 -21.97 -15.58 40.05
N ILE A 174 -23.06 -14.80 40.07
CA ILE A 174 -23.88 -14.57 41.28
C ILE A 174 -24.52 -15.88 41.76
N LYS A 175 -25.06 -16.69 40.84
CA LYS A 175 -25.59 -18.02 41.14
C LYS A 175 -24.50 -18.95 41.69
N GLY A 176 -23.33 -18.97 41.06
CA GLY A 176 -22.18 -19.79 41.45
C GLY A 176 -21.60 -19.41 42.82
N GLN A 177 -21.56 -18.12 43.15
CA GLN A 177 -21.16 -17.64 44.48
C GLN A 177 -22.17 -18.07 45.55
N SER A 178 -23.47 -17.97 45.25
CA SER A 178 -24.54 -18.41 46.15
C SER A 178 -24.49 -19.93 46.39
N GLN A 179 -24.18 -20.72 45.35
CA GLN A 179 -24.00 -22.18 45.46
C GLN A 179 -22.76 -22.55 46.29
N SER A 180 -21.64 -21.84 46.11
CA SER A 180 -20.41 -22.06 46.88
C SER A 180 -20.61 -21.84 48.39
N LEU A 181 -21.35 -20.81 48.77
CA LEU A 181 -21.66 -20.49 50.18
C LEU A 181 -22.54 -21.56 50.86
N ASN A 182 -23.40 -22.22 50.08
CA ASN A 182 -24.34 -23.22 50.58
C ASN A 182 -23.82 -24.67 50.48
N GLU A 183 -22.70 -24.91 49.79
CA GLU A 183 -22.13 -26.23 49.57
C GLU A 183 -21.33 -26.71 50.80
N LYS A 184 -21.65 -27.93 51.28
CA LYS A 184 -21.05 -28.49 52.50
C LYS A 184 -19.80 -29.31 52.21
N SER A 185 -19.64 -29.84 50.99
CA SER A 185 -18.48 -30.63 50.60
C SER A 185 -17.29 -29.74 50.25
N SER A 186 -16.16 -29.91 50.97
CA SER A 186 -14.92 -29.16 50.71
C SER A 186 -14.43 -29.30 49.28
N GLY A 187 -14.46 -30.50 48.70
CA GLY A 187 -14.00 -30.75 47.33
C GLY A 187 -14.90 -30.13 46.26
N LYS A 188 -16.23 -30.21 46.42
CA LYS A 188 -17.17 -29.55 45.50
C LYS A 188 -17.10 -28.03 45.60
N ARG A 189 -16.94 -27.50 46.82
CA ARG A 189 -16.77 -26.07 47.06
C ARG A 189 -15.54 -25.53 46.34
N GLU A 190 -14.40 -26.22 46.42
CA GLU A 190 -13.17 -25.84 45.71
C GLU A 190 -13.36 -25.82 44.18
N LEU A 191 -14.06 -26.80 43.62
CA LEU A 191 -14.40 -26.83 42.19
C LEU A 191 -15.31 -25.66 41.77
N ILE A 192 -16.31 -25.32 42.58
CA ILE A 192 -17.20 -24.18 42.33
C ILE A 192 -16.42 -22.86 42.45
N GLU A 193 -15.55 -22.71 43.45
CA GLU A 193 -14.69 -21.53 43.62
C GLU A 193 -13.73 -21.35 42.42
N TYR A 194 -13.12 -22.43 41.95
CA TYR A 194 -12.27 -22.39 40.75
C TYR A 194 -13.08 -22.06 39.49
N LYS A 195 -14.29 -22.61 39.34
CA LYS A 195 -15.21 -22.25 38.24
C LYS A 195 -15.57 -20.75 38.29
N ASN A 196 -15.91 -20.23 39.48
CA ASN A 196 -16.20 -18.81 39.67
C ASN A 196 -15.01 -17.92 39.34
N LEU A 197 -13.78 -18.33 39.71
CA LEU A 197 -12.55 -17.64 39.34
C LEU A 197 -12.37 -17.59 37.81
N LEU A 198 -12.58 -18.71 37.12
CA LEU A 198 -12.53 -18.76 35.65
C LEU A 198 -13.60 -17.85 35.02
N THR A 199 -14.84 -17.89 35.52
CA THR A 199 -15.93 -17.01 35.06
C THR A 199 -15.57 -15.53 35.25
N LYS A 200 -14.98 -15.15 36.40
CA LYS A 200 -14.50 -13.79 36.66
C LYS A 200 -13.43 -13.37 35.66
N ILE A 201 -12.45 -14.23 35.38
CA ILE A 201 -11.41 -13.99 34.37
C ILE A 201 -12.04 -13.82 32.98
N LYS A 202 -13.07 -14.61 32.64
CA LYS A 202 -13.80 -14.47 31.38
C LYS A 202 -14.50 -13.12 31.27
N ILE A 203 -15.13 -12.63 32.34
CA ILE A 203 -15.73 -11.30 32.42
C ILE A 203 -14.66 -10.21 32.24
N GLU A 204 -13.54 -10.29 32.95
CA GLU A 204 -12.43 -9.32 32.83
C GLU A 204 -11.85 -9.27 31.40
N LEU A 205 -11.77 -10.42 30.71
CA LEU A 205 -11.37 -10.49 29.30
C LEU A 205 -12.38 -9.80 28.38
N LEU A 206 -13.68 -10.02 28.60
CA LEU A 206 -14.74 -9.35 27.84
C LEU A 206 -14.74 -7.84 28.06
N ASP A 207 -14.49 -7.37 29.28
CA ASP A 207 -14.35 -5.96 29.59
C ASP A 207 -13.18 -5.31 28.84
N LYS A 208 -12.02 -5.98 28.81
CA LYS A 208 -10.88 -5.51 28.02
C LYS A 208 -11.19 -5.46 26.52
N ARG A 209 -11.97 -6.41 26.01
CA ARG A 209 -12.44 -6.39 24.61
C ARG A 209 -13.36 -5.20 24.33
N ILE A 210 -14.29 -4.90 25.24
CA ILE A 210 -15.23 -3.76 25.12
C ILE A 210 -14.48 -2.43 25.18
N GLU A 211 -13.57 -2.27 26.15
CA GLU A 211 -12.74 -1.07 26.31
C GLU A 211 -11.90 -0.79 25.05
N ALA A 212 -11.23 -1.81 24.52
CA ALA A 212 -10.44 -1.70 23.29
C ALA A 212 -11.31 -1.31 22.07
N ASN A 213 -12.53 -1.86 21.98
CA ASN A 213 -13.48 -1.52 20.93
C ASN A 213 -13.95 -0.06 21.01
N LYS A 214 -14.27 0.43 22.22
CA LYS A 214 -14.69 1.82 22.43
C LYS A 214 -13.59 2.83 22.06
N ASN A 215 -12.35 2.57 22.50
CA ASN A 215 -11.19 3.41 22.15
C ASN A 215 -10.97 3.47 20.64
N LEU A 216 -11.21 2.36 19.93
CA LEU A 216 -11.10 2.30 18.48
C LEU A 216 -12.21 3.10 17.78
N GLU A 217 -13.45 3.06 18.27
CA GLU A 217 -14.55 3.88 17.75
C GLU A 217 -14.26 5.38 17.87
N GLU A 218 -13.75 5.82 19.03
CA GLU A 218 -13.36 7.21 19.26
C GLU A 218 -12.27 7.66 18.29
N LYS A 219 -11.24 6.82 18.06
CA LYS A 219 -10.18 7.08 17.08
C LYS A 219 -10.67 7.10 15.64
N ILE A 220 -11.58 6.19 15.27
CA ILE A 220 -12.18 6.16 13.93
C ILE A 220 -12.94 7.47 13.67
N LYS A 221 -13.73 7.94 14.64
CA LYS A 221 -14.46 9.21 14.53
C LYS A 221 -13.50 10.40 14.33
N LEU A 222 -12.40 10.42 15.08
CA LEU A 222 -11.35 11.43 14.91
C LEU A 222 -10.72 11.38 13.51
N PHE A 223 -10.48 10.18 12.95
CA PHE A 223 -9.96 10.04 11.59
C PHE A 223 -10.97 10.49 10.52
N GLU A 224 -12.28 10.25 10.72
CA GLU A 224 -13.33 10.77 9.83
C GLU A 224 -13.32 12.29 9.81
N ASP A 225 -13.26 12.93 10.98
CA ASP A 225 -13.23 14.39 11.11
C ASP A 225 -11.98 15.00 10.44
N LEU A 226 -10.81 14.37 10.62
CA LEU A 226 -9.57 14.82 9.99
C LEU A 226 -9.57 14.60 8.47
N SER A 227 -10.13 13.48 8.00
CA SER A 227 -10.31 13.21 6.58
C SER A 227 -11.24 14.23 5.92
N ALA A 228 -12.35 14.57 6.58
CA ALA A 228 -13.29 15.60 6.11
C ALA A 228 -12.62 16.99 6.03
N LYS A 229 -11.81 17.36 7.03
CA LYS A 229 -11.00 18.60 7.01
C LYS A 229 -10.02 18.60 5.84
N LEU A 230 -9.28 17.51 5.62
CA LEU A 230 -8.37 17.37 4.49
C LEU A 230 -9.07 17.50 3.14
N LYS A 231 -10.25 16.87 2.98
CA LYS A 231 -11.08 16.99 1.76
C LYS A 231 -11.55 18.42 1.51
N ARG A 232 -11.91 19.16 2.57
CA ARG A 232 -12.26 20.58 2.46
C ARG A 232 -11.05 21.42 2.05
N LEU A 233 -9.87 21.12 2.59
CA LEU A 233 -8.64 21.86 2.30
C LEU A 233 -8.04 21.53 0.93
N SER A 234 -8.39 20.38 0.34
CA SER A 234 -7.99 20.02 -1.03
C SER A 234 -8.92 20.60 -2.11
N SER A 235 -10.08 21.15 -1.76
CA SER A 235 -11.05 21.67 -2.73
C SER A 235 -10.55 22.96 -3.41
N LYS A 236 -10.90 23.12 -4.69
CA LYS A 236 -10.38 24.14 -5.62
C LYS A 236 -10.83 25.57 -5.33
N ASP A 237 -11.75 25.80 -4.40
CA ASP A 237 -12.38 27.11 -4.24
C ASP A 237 -11.35 28.18 -3.84
N ASN A 238 -11.23 29.26 -4.63
CA ASN A 238 -10.46 30.48 -4.33
C ASN A 238 -8.95 30.30 -4.05
N LEU A 239 -8.22 29.63 -4.95
CA LEU A 239 -6.76 29.48 -4.86
C LEU A 239 -5.95 30.63 -5.50
N ASP A 240 -6.61 31.64 -6.07
CA ASP A 240 -5.95 32.71 -6.83
C ASP A 240 -5.33 33.80 -5.94
N SER A 241 -5.72 33.89 -4.67
CA SER A 241 -5.15 34.85 -3.71
C SER A 241 -4.00 34.26 -2.90
N TYR A 242 -2.83 34.89 -2.95
CA TYR A 242 -1.66 34.51 -2.14
C TYR A 242 -1.96 34.42 -0.64
N LYS A 243 -2.83 35.31 -0.13
CA LYS A 243 -3.21 35.32 1.30
C LYS A 243 -4.01 34.06 1.67
N VAL A 244 -4.99 33.69 0.84
CA VAL A 244 -5.81 32.48 1.02
C VAL A 244 -4.97 31.22 0.88
N LEU A 245 -4.05 31.19 -0.09
CA LEU A 245 -3.10 30.10 -0.30
C LEU A 245 -2.20 29.88 0.94
N LYS A 246 -1.70 30.97 1.53
CA LYS A 246 -0.87 30.93 2.75
C LYS A 246 -1.65 30.47 3.97
N GLU A 247 -2.87 30.96 4.17
CA GLU A 247 -3.73 30.55 5.30
C GLU A 247 -4.06 29.06 5.22
N ARG A 248 -4.45 28.56 4.04
CA ARG A 248 -4.70 27.13 3.83
C ARG A 248 -3.46 26.27 4.02
N PHE A 249 -2.30 26.74 3.57
CA PHE A 249 -1.03 26.03 3.82
C PHE A 249 -0.76 25.88 5.31
N LEU A 250 -0.93 26.95 6.11
CA LEU A 250 -0.71 26.90 7.55
C LEU A 250 -1.71 25.98 8.25
N GLU A 251 -2.96 25.95 7.79
CA GLU A 251 -3.99 25.04 8.32
C GLU A 251 -3.66 23.57 8.03
N ILE A 252 -3.20 23.26 6.81
CA ILE A 252 -2.75 21.91 6.43
C ILE A 252 -1.48 21.53 7.19
N GLU A 253 -0.54 22.45 7.35
CA GLU A 253 0.70 22.22 8.11
C GLU A 253 0.41 21.91 9.58
N ALA A 254 -0.52 22.63 10.20
CA ALA A 254 -0.97 22.35 11.57
C ALA A 254 -1.64 20.96 11.67
N LEU A 255 -2.49 20.61 10.70
CA LEU A 255 -3.16 19.31 10.64
C LEU A 255 -2.15 18.17 10.43
N TRP A 256 -1.16 18.37 9.55
CA TRP A 256 -0.06 17.44 9.33
C TRP A 256 0.77 17.24 10.60
N LEU A 257 1.09 18.31 11.33
CA LEU A 257 1.80 18.23 12.60
C LEU A 257 1.01 17.45 13.65
N SER A 258 -0.30 17.68 13.77
CA SER A 258 -1.15 16.93 14.71
C SER A 258 -1.24 15.43 14.36
N LEU A 259 -1.42 15.11 13.07
CA LEU A 259 -1.44 13.72 12.60
C LEU A 259 -0.10 13.02 12.82
N SER A 260 0.99 13.73 12.56
CA SER A 260 2.34 13.22 12.79
C SER A 260 2.59 13.01 14.28
N SER A 261 2.22 13.94 15.15
CA SER A 261 2.41 13.77 16.60
C SER A 261 1.66 12.56 17.17
N GLU A 262 0.43 12.30 16.70
CA GLU A 262 -0.33 11.10 17.07
C GLU A 262 0.40 9.81 16.66
N ASN A 263 0.97 9.79 15.45
CA ASN A 263 1.72 8.66 14.92
C ASN A 263 3.04 8.40 15.69
N TYR A 264 3.75 9.45 16.10
CA TYR A 264 5.09 9.28 16.66
C TYR A 264 5.11 9.17 18.19
N PHE A 265 4.31 9.97 18.89
CA PHE A 265 4.33 9.98 20.35
C PHE A 265 3.37 8.95 20.95
N GLY A 266 2.29 8.60 20.25
CA GLY A 266 1.33 7.58 20.68
C GLY A 266 1.83 6.15 20.51
N LEU A 267 2.52 5.84 19.40
CA LEU A 267 2.93 4.46 19.08
C LEU A 267 4.06 3.92 19.99
N PHE A 268 4.97 4.77 20.47
CA PHE A 268 6.09 4.34 21.32
C PHE A 268 5.82 4.53 22.82
N ARG A 269 4.70 5.13 23.22
CA ARG A 269 4.27 5.12 24.62
C ARG A 269 3.69 3.74 24.92
N ILE A 270 4.44 2.97 25.69
CA ILE A 270 4.14 1.60 26.18
C ILE A 270 2.79 1.51 26.93
N SER A 271 2.12 2.64 27.19
CA SER A 271 0.91 2.76 28.01
C SER A 271 -0.36 2.09 27.45
N GLU A 272 -0.40 1.66 26.18
CA GLU A 272 -1.54 0.91 25.59
C GLU A 272 -1.23 -0.58 25.35
N SER A 273 -0.33 -1.20 26.12
CA SER A 273 -0.22 -2.66 26.09
C SER A 273 -1.50 -3.29 26.64
N LEU A 274 -2.11 -4.19 25.87
CA LEU A 274 -3.31 -4.93 26.26
C LEU A 274 -2.99 -5.82 27.48
N ASN A 275 -3.19 -5.30 28.68
CA ASN A 275 -3.01 -6.05 29.94
C ASN A 275 -4.19 -7.00 30.11
N LEU A 276 -3.94 -8.29 29.86
CA LEU A 276 -4.91 -9.36 30.00
C LEU A 276 -4.68 -10.12 31.32
N PRO A 277 -5.75 -10.53 32.02
CA PRO A 277 -5.64 -11.31 33.25
C PRO A 277 -4.93 -12.65 33.02
N ASN A 278 -4.21 -13.11 34.05
CA ASN A 278 -3.55 -14.41 34.00
C ASN A 278 -4.56 -15.55 34.21
N ILE A 279 -4.42 -16.62 33.43
CA ILE A 279 -5.31 -17.79 33.53
C ILE A 279 -4.61 -18.83 34.42
N PRO A 280 -5.25 -19.33 35.49
CA PRO A 280 -4.65 -20.31 36.39
C PRO A 280 -4.27 -21.62 35.67
N ALA A 281 -3.33 -22.35 36.26
CA ALA A 281 -2.93 -23.69 35.80
C ALA A 281 -4.14 -24.65 35.88
N ALA A 282 -4.16 -25.66 35.00
CA ALA A 282 -5.21 -26.66 35.01
C ALA A 282 -5.22 -27.42 36.34
N LEU A 283 -6.40 -27.78 36.83
CA LEU A 283 -6.54 -28.67 37.98
C LEU A 283 -6.00 -30.06 37.62
N ASP A 284 -5.39 -30.74 38.60
CA ASP A 284 -4.95 -32.12 38.45
C ASP A 284 -6.16 -33.05 38.56
N GLU A 285 -6.57 -33.66 37.44
CA GLU A 285 -7.72 -34.56 37.37
C GLU A 285 -7.61 -35.73 38.36
N LYS A 286 -6.40 -36.12 38.76
CA LYS A 286 -6.17 -37.22 39.70
C LYS A 286 -6.57 -36.89 41.15
N LYS A 287 -6.78 -35.61 41.48
CA LYS A 287 -7.10 -35.16 42.84
C LYS A 287 -8.59 -35.10 43.16
N TYR A 288 -9.47 -35.22 42.16
CA TYR A 288 -10.91 -35.06 42.36
C TYR A 288 -11.69 -36.26 41.81
N GLU A 289 -12.60 -36.82 42.60
CA GLU A 289 -13.45 -37.95 42.21
C GLU A 289 -14.59 -37.56 41.25
N THR A 290 -14.81 -36.26 41.03
CA THR A 290 -15.92 -35.72 40.23
C THR A 290 -15.46 -35.32 38.83
N ASN A 291 -16.35 -35.44 37.84
CA ASN A 291 -16.07 -35.09 36.45
C ASN A 291 -15.76 -33.59 36.31
N ILE A 292 -14.50 -33.26 36.01
CA ILE A 292 -13.99 -31.87 35.85
C ILE A 292 -14.19 -31.37 34.41
N SER A 293 -14.86 -32.13 33.53
CA SER A 293 -15.00 -31.82 32.09
C SER A 293 -15.50 -30.41 31.80
N ASP A 294 -16.44 -29.91 32.60
CA ASP A 294 -17.03 -28.58 32.38
C ASP A 294 -16.05 -27.46 32.73
N ILE A 295 -15.21 -27.65 33.74
CA ILE A 295 -14.18 -26.70 34.16
C ILE A 295 -13.01 -26.71 33.17
N THR A 296 -12.60 -27.89 32.68
CA THR A 296 -11.55 -27.99 31.66
C THR A 296 -12.00 -27.37 30.34
N LYS A 297 -13.28 -27.55 29.96
CA LYS A 297 -13.90 -26.88 28.81
C LYS A 297 -13.97 -25.36 29.00
N LEU A 298 -14.43 -24.87 30.15
CA LEU A 298 -14.46 -23.43 30.42
C LEU A 298 -13.06 -22.81 30.34
N ARG A 299 -12.04 -23.51 30.86
CA ARG A 299 -10.65 -23.06 30.77
C ARG A 299 -10.15 -23.01 29.32
N SER A 300 -10.48 -24.01 28.49
CA SER A 300 -10.06 -24.01 27.09
C SER A 300 -10.75 -22.89 26.30
N GLU A 301 -12.03 -22.62 26.57
CA GLU A 301 -12.78 -21.47 26.03
C GLU A 301 -12.13 -20.13 26.42
N ILE A 302 -11.71 -19.96 27.67
CA ILE A 302 -11.03 -18.74 28.15
C ILE A 302 -9.67 -18.55 27.46
N ILE A 303 -8.90 -19.64 27.30
CA ILE A 303 -7.62 -19.59 26.57
C ILE A 303 -7.85 -19.18 25.11
N GLN A 304 -8.87 -19.76 24.46
CA GLN A 304 -9.21 -19.43 23.09
C GLN A 304 -9.68 -17.97 22.97
N LEU A 305 -10.57 -17.52 23.85
CA LEU A 305 -11.03 -16.13 23.91
C LEU A 305 -9.85 -15.17 24.09
N ARG A 306 -8.91 -15.47 24.98
CA ARG A 306 -7.69 -14.67 25.16
C ARG A 306 -6.88 -14.58 23.87
N LYS A 307 -6.66 -15.70 23.16
CA LYS A 307 -5.95 -15.72 21.86
C LYS A 307 -6.70 -14.87 20.82
N GLU A 308 -8.02 -14.98 20.75
CA GLU A 308 -8.86 -14.22 19.83
C GLU A 308 -8.82 -12.72 20.11
N ILE A 309 -8.88 -12.29 21.38
CA ILE A 309 -8.78 -10.88 21.76
C ILE A 309 -7.44 -10.31 21.32
N ILE A 310 -6.31 -11.01 21.59
CA ILE A 310 -4.98 -10.55 21.19
C ILE A 310 -4.89 -10.38 19.67
N LYS A 311 -5.32 -11.41 18.91
CA LYS A 311 -5.30 -11.39 17.45
C LYS A 311 -6.17 -10.27 16.87
N ASN A 312 -7.40 -10.13 17.38
CA ASN A 312 -8.33 -9.08 16.95
C ASN A 312 -7.78 -7.68 17.27
N TYR A 313 -7.17 -7.50 18.43
CA TYR A 313 -6.52 -6.24 18.82
C TYR A 313 -5.39 -5.90 17.86
N THR A 314 -4.47 -6.83 17.59
CA THR A 314 -3.36 -6.61 16.65
C THR A 314 -3.84 -6.31 15.23
N GLN A 315 -4.87 -7.01 14.75
CA GLN A 315 -5.46 -6.74 13.43
C GLN A 315 -6.06 -5.34 13.35
N LYS A 316 -6.86 -4.95 14.35
CA LYS A 316 -7.48 -3.63 14.44
C LYS A 316 -6.44 -2.52 14.54
N LYS A 317 -5.39 -2.69 15.36
CA LYS A 317 -4.25 -1.75 15.43
C LYS A 317 -3.49 -1.64 14.11
N ASN A 318 -3.25 -2.73 13.39
CA ASN A 318 -2.63 -2.67 12.07
C ASN A 318 -3.49 -1.91 11.04
N GLN A 319 -4.82 -1.99 11.15
CA GLN A 319 -5.72 -1.18 10.33
C GLN A 319 -5.66 0.29 10.72
N GLU A 320 -5.69 0.62 12.03
CA GLU A 320 -5.49 1.98 12.56
C GLU A 320 -4.21 2.62 11.97
N LEU A 321 -3.09 1.90 12.00
CA LEU A 321 -1.81 2.36 11.42
C LEU A 321 -1.89 2.66 9.92
N LYS A 322 -2.61 1.83 9.16
CA LYS A 322 -2.80 2.05 7.71
C LYS A 322 -3.63 3.30 7.45
N LEU A 323 -4.72 3.49 8.19
CA LEU A 323 -5.56 4.68 8.08
C LEU A 323 -4.75 5.94 8.40
N LEU A 324 -3.98 5.91 9.49
CA LEU A 324 -3.13 7.02 9.92
C LEU A 324 -2.03 7.34 8.89
N ASN A 325 -1.32 6.32 8.38
CA ASN A 325 -0.31 6.52 7.34
C ASN A 325 -0.90 7.14 6.07
N ASN A 326 -2.08 6.70 5.66
CA ASN A 326 -2.75 7.25 4.49
C ASN A 326 -3.12 8.72 4.72
N LEU A 327 -3.61 9.08 5.91
CA LEU A 327 -3.92 10.47 6.27
C LEU A 327 -2.66 11.35 6.32
N VAL A 328 -1.57 10.88 6.91
CA VAL A 328 -0.28 11.59 6.95
C VAL A 328 0.29 11.79 5.54
N SER A 329 0.29 10.74 4.72
CA SER A 329 0.73 10.78 3.32
C SER A 329 -0.11 11.77 2.51
N SER A 330 -1.44 11.70 2.66
CA SER A 330 -2.37 12.61 1.99
C SER A 330 -2.18 14.06 2.40
N SER A 331 -2.06 14.30 3.70
CA SER A 331 -1.80 15.64 4.25
C SER A 331 -0.45 16.19 3.74
N SER A 332 0.59 15.36 3.70
CA SER A 332 1.90 15.74 3.16
C SER A 332 1.84 16.10 1.67
N ALA A 333 1.14 15.31 0.85
CA ALA A 333 0.99 15.58 -0.58
C ALA A 333 0.21 16.88 -0.84
N ILE A 334 -0.86 17.13 -0.08
CA ILE A 334 -1.61 18.39 -0.17
C ILE A 334 -0.69 19.55 0.26
N ARG A 335 0.01 19.43 1.39
CA ARG A 335 0.96 20.45 1.89
C ARG A 335 2.02 20.80 0.85
N GLU A 336 2.61 19.80 0.21
CA GLU A 336 3.60 19.96 -0.85
C GLU A 336 3.02 20.71 -2.06
N SER A 337 1.80 20.38 -2.48
CA SER A 337 1.10 21.06 -3.57
C SER A 337 0.90 22.55 -3.28
N TYR A 338 0.51 22.91 -2.05
CA TYR A 338 0.39 24.30 -1.62
C TYR A 338 1.75 25.01 -1.54
N TYR A 339 2.77 24.33 -1.00
CA TYR A 339 4.12 24.86 -0.92
C TYR A 339 4.70 25.19 -2.31
N ASN A 340 4.51 24.28 -3.28
CA ASN A 340 4.95 24.47 -4.66
C ASN A 340 4.28 25.69 -5.32
N LYS A 341 3.02 25.98 -4.98
CA LYS A 341 2.30 27.19 -5.46
C LYS A 341 2.74 28.48 -4.76
N LEU A 342 3.10 28.42 -3.48
CA LEU A 342 3.62 29.57 -2.72
C LEU A 342 5.02 30.00 -3.21
N GLY A 343 5.79 29.05 -3.73
CA GLY A 343 7.10 29.27 -4.36
C GLY A 343 8.23 29.60 -3.38
N ALA A 344 9.45 29.74 -3.94
CA ALA A 344 10.67 29.94 -3.15
C ALA A 344 10.67 31.22 -2.30
N SER A 345 9.92 32.24 -2.70
CA SER A 345 9.80 33.50 -1.95
C SER A 345 9.20 33.30 -0.54
N PHE A 346 8.28 32.33 -0.39
CA PHE A 346 7.71 31.97 0.90
C PHE A 346 8.75 31.24 1.76
N PHE A 347 9.51 30.32 1.19
CA PHE A 347 10.57 29.58 1.89
C PHE A 347 11.60 30.54 2.53
N PHE A 348 12.20 31.43 1.75
CA PHE A 348 13.22 32.35 2.28
C PHE A 348 12.68 33.32 3.33
N LYS A 349 11.38 33.66 3.29
CA LYS A 349 10.71 34.44 4.34
C LYS A 349 10.50 33.61 5.61
N SER A 350 10.11 32.35 5.47
CA SER A 350 9.85 31.43 6.58
C SER A 350 11.15 30.97 7.27
N VAL A 351 12.24 30.78 6.54
CA VAL A 351 13.57 30.39 7.07
C VAL A 351 14.08 31.35 8.14
N LYS A 352 13.72 32.64 8.05
CA LYS A 352 14.11 33.67 9.03
C LYS A 352 13.35 33.57 10.36
N GLN A 353 12.33 32.71 10.46
CA GLN A 353 11.54 32.54 11.68
C GLN A 353 12.11 31.39 12.52
N LEU A 354 12.27 31.61 13.84
CA LEU A 354 12.76 30.57 14.77
C LEU A 354 11.87 29.31 14.78
N ASP A 355 10.57 29.47 14.54
CA ASP A 355 9.62 28.36 14.45
C ASP A 355 9.86 27.45 13.25
N PHE A 356 10.54 27.95 12.20
CA PHE A 356 10.86 27.15 11.03
C PHE A 356 11.89 26.06 11.34
N LEU A 357 12.88 26.33 12.19
CA LEU A 357 13.84 25.31 12.65
C LEU A 357 13.16 24.21 13.47
N LYS A 358 12.18 24.56 14.32
CA LYS A 358 11.36 23.58 15.04
C LYS A 358 10.54 22.73 14.06
N LYS A 359 9.97 23.35 13.02
CA LYS A 359 9.21 22.64 11.97
C LYS A 359 10.10 21.69 11.16
N ILE A 360 11.31 22.09 10.76
CA ILE A 360 12.28 21.19 10.11
C ILE A 360 12.66 20.02 11.00
N LYS A 361 12.94 20.28 12.29
CA LYS A 361 13.24 19.20 13.25
C LYS A 361 12.08 18.22 13.33
N ASN A 362 10.85 18.71 13.44
CA ASN A 362 9.65 17.88 13.45
C ASN A 362 9.51 17.11 12.13
N GLU A 363 9.85 17.70 10.99
CA GLU A 363 9.83 17.04 9.69
C GLU A 363 10.87 15.94 9.57
N PHE A 364 12.09 16.15 10.05
CA PHE A 364 13.11 15.09 10.05
C PHE A 364 12.72 13.91 10.96
N ILE A 365 12.11 14.20 12.11
CA ILE A 365 11.60 13.18 13.03
C ILE A 365 10.38 12.48 12.44
N SER A 366 9.51 13.21 11.74
CA SER A 366 8.20 12.74 11.28
C SER A 366 8.16 12.21 9.83
N ALA A 367 9.20 12.44 9.04
CA ALA A 367 9.33 11.96 7.66
C ALA A 367 9.46 10.43 7.53
N PRO A 368 10.17 9.68 8.41
CA PRO A 368 10.24 8.22 8.30
C PRO A 368 8.97 7.51 8.78
N TYR A 369 7.77 8.08 8.59
CA TYR A 369 6.52 7.59 9.18
C TYR A 369 6.17 6.19 8.70
N ARG A 370 6.48 5.89 7.42
CA ARG A 370 6.33 4.54 6.84
C ARG A 370 7.26 3.52 7.51
N ALA A 371 8.50 3.91 7.79
CA ALA A 371 9.47 3.03 8.46
C ALA A 371 9.06 2.80 9.92
N VAL A 372 8.69 3.85 10.65
CA VAL A 372 8.21 3.76 12.04
C VAL A 372 6.97 2.88 12.14
N SER A 373 5.97 3.11 11.28
CA SER A 373 4.76 2.28 11.24
C SER A 373 5.07 0.82 10.89
N TYR A 374 6.03 0.57 9.98
CA TYR A 374 6.49 -0.78 9.67
C TYR A 374 7.11 -1.45 10.91
N PHE A 375 8.06 -0.80 11.59
CA PHE A 375 8.68 -1.36 12.79
C PHE A 375 7.66 -1.59 13.90
N TYR A 376 6.71 -0.67 14.09
CA TYR A 376 5.65 -0.83 15.07
C TYR A 376 4.69 -1.98 14.73
N SER A 377 4.32 -2.15 13.46
CA SER A 377 3.55 -3.32 13.00
C SER A 377 4.29 -4.64 13.27
N LYS A 378 5.62 -4.67 13.08
CA LYS A 378 6.45 -5.83 13.43
C LYS A 378 6.56 -6.05 14.94
N TYR A 379 6.64 -4.98 15.72
CA TYR A 379 6.59 -5.05 17.17
C TYR A 379 5.26 -5.63 17.67
N LEU A 380 4.12 -5.16 17.15
CA LEU A 380 2.79 -5.71 17.47
C LEU A 380 2.69 -7.19 17.10
N TYR A 381 3.23 -7.58 15.95
CA TYR A 381 3.28 -8.99 15.55
C TYR A 381 4.10 -9.84 16.53
N LEU A 382 5.30 -9.38 16.92
CA LEU A 382 6.13 -10.08 17.90
C LEU A 382 5.44 -10.16 19.26
N SER A 383 4.83 -9.07 19.72
CA SER A 383 4.06 -9.02 20.96
C SER A 383 2.87 -10.00 20.94
N GLU A 384 2.13 -10.07 19.83
CA GLU A 384 1.08 -11.07 19.60
C GLU A 384 1.64 -12.49 19.73
N GLN A 385 2.71 -12.81 19.00
CA GLN A 385 3.28 -14.16 19.01
C GLN A 385 3.82 -14.53 20.40
N VAL A 386 4.51 -13.62 21.11
CA VAL A 386 4.96 -13.87 22.49
C VAL A 386 3.77 -14.12 23.41
N SER A 387 2.68 -13.37 23.25
CA SER A 387 1.46 -13.53 24.06
C SER A 387 0.69 -14.84 23.80
N LEU A 388 0.90 -15.47 22.63
CA LEU A 388 0.37 -16.80 22.30
C LEU A 388 1.15 -17.96 22.96
N GLY A 389 2.28 -17.67 23.63
CA GLY A 389 3.09 -18.68 24.31
C GLY A 389 3.81 -19.64 23.36
N LYS A 390 3.83 -20.94 23.66
CA LYS A 390 4.64 -21.96 22.95
C LYS A 390 4.42 -21.96 21.43
N GLU A 391 3.17 -21.87 20.97
CA GLU A 391 2.84 -21.83 19.54
C GLU A 391 3.46 -20.62 18.84
N GLY A 392 3.47 -19.46 19.50
CA GLY A 392 4.03 -18.24 18.93
C GLY A 392 5.55 -18.22 18.97
N TYR A 393 6.19 -18.76 20.01
CA TYR A 393 7.65 -18.93 20.04
C TYR A 393 8.15 -19.81 18.89
N VAL A 394 7.45 -20.91 18.58
CA VAL A 394 7.78 -21.78 17.43
C VAL A 394 7.66 -21.04 16.10
N LYS A 395 6.65 -20.16 15.95
CA LYS A 395 6.50 -19.33 14.75
C LYS A 395 7.60 -18.28 14.62
N ILE A 396 7.93 -17.59 15.71
CA ILE A 396 9.03 -16.60 15.72
C ILE A 396 10.34 -17.29 15.38
N SER A 397 10.66 -18.41 16.04
CA SER A 397 11.91 -19.13 15.81
C SER A 397 12.01 -19.67 14.39
N GLY A 398 10.91 -20.19 13.83
CA GLY A 398 10.85 -20.60 12.42
C GLY A 398 11.11 -19.45 11.44
N GLN A 399 10.53 -18.27 11.67
CA GLN A 399 10.80 -17.09 10.84
C GLN A 399 12.24 -16.59 10.99
N LEU A 400 12.77 -16.58 12.21
CA LEU A 400 14.15 -16.19 12.48
C LEU A 400 15.13 -17.15 11.80
N PHE A 401 14.83 -18.46 11.83
CA PHE A 401 15.60 -19.48 11.12
C PHE A 401 15.59 -19.26 9.60
N ILE A 402 14.42 -18.97 9.00
CA ILE A 402 14.33 -18.61 7.58
C ILE A 402 15.16 -17.37 7.26
N LEU A 403 15.14 -16.35 8.12
CA LEU A 403 15.92 -15.13 7.94
C LEU A 403 17.43 -15.42 7.99
N ILE A 404 17.87 -16.22 8.96
CA ILE A 404 19.26 -16.68 9.07
C ILE A 404 19.66 -17.45 7.82
N LEU A 405 18.80 -18.37 7.34
CA LEU A 405 19.03 -19.13 6.12
C LEU A 405 19.12 -18.22 4.89
N GLY A 406 18.29 -17.18 4.82
CA GLY A 406 18.39 -16.14 3.80
C GLY A 406 19.71 -15.39 3.83
N ILE A 407 20.19 -14.97 5.00
CA ILE A 407 21.50 -14.33 5.16
C ILE A 407 22.62 -15.29 4.72
N ILE A 408 22.58 -16.54 5.19
CA ILE A 408 23.56 -17.58 4.80
C ILE A 408 23.52 -17.80 3.28
N SER A 409 22.34 -17.79 2.66
CA SER A 409 22.17 -17.91 1.21
C SER A 409 22.81 -16.74 0.46
N LEU A 410 22.66 -15.49 0.94
CA LEU A 410 23.33 -14.33 0.37
C LEU A 410 24.86 -14.43 0.49
N PHE A 411 25.38 -14.92 1.62
CA PHE A 411 26.81 -15.18 1.78
C PHE A 411 27.30 -16.30 0.84
N ALA A 412 26.55 -17.40 0.73
CA ALA A 412 26.84 -18.48 -0.20
C ALA A 412 26.83 -18.00 -1.65
N MET A 413 25.87 -17.17 -2.04
CA MET A 413 25.83 -16.52 -3.36
C MET A 413 27.06 -15.64 -3.61
N ASN A 414 27.49 -14.86 -2.62
CA ASN A 414 28.70 -14.05 -2.75
C ASN A 414 29.95 -14.92 -2.99
N ILE A 415 30.06 -16.04 -2.26
CA ILE A 415 31.15 -17.02 -2.47
C ILE A 415 31.05 -17.64 -3.87
N LEU A 416 29.85 -18.01 -4.32
CA LEU A 416 29.62 -18.55 -5.66
C LEU A 416 29.99 -17.54 -6.76
N PHE A 417 29.65 -16.26 -6.62
CA PHE A 417 30.03 -15.23 -7.59
C PHE A 417 31.53 -15.03 -7.67
N LYS A 418 32.24 -15.05 -6.53
CA LYS A 418 33.70 -14.99 -6.51
C LYS A 418 34.31 -16.21 -7.20
N LYS A 419 33.86 -17.43 -6.85
CA LYS A 419 34.33 -18.67 -7.49
C LYS A 419 34.04 -18.70 -9.00
N LEU A 420 32.86 -18.25 -9.42
CA LEU A 420 32.52 -18.15 -10.84
C LEU A 420 33.42 -17.15 -11.55
N ASN A 421 33.70 -16.00 -10.95
CA ASN A 421 34.62 -15.01 -11.52
C ASN A 421 36.04 -15.59 -11.67
N ASP A 422 36.56 -16.27 -10.65
CA ASP A 422 37.88 -16.90 -10.69
C ASP A 422 37.94 -18.02 -11.74
N TRP A 423 36.89 -18.83 -11.84
CA TRP A 423 36.77 -19.87 -12.86
C TRP A 423 36.73 -19.28 -14.28
N ILE A 424 35.98 -18.20 -14.49
CA ILE A 424 35.94 -17.49 -15.77
C ILE A 424 37.33 -16.88 -16.09
N ASP A 425 38.03 -16.32 -15.10
CA ASP A 425 39.38 -15.77 -15.30
C ASP A 425 40.37 -16.87 -15.71
N GLN A 426 40.36 -18.01 -15.01
CA GLN A 426 41.17 -19.19 -15.38
C GLN A 426 40.83 -19.71 -16.77
N PHE A 427 39.54 -19.75 -17.13
CA PHE A 427 39.10 -20.16 -18.45
C PHE A 427 39.60 -19.22 -19.56
N PHE A 428 39.50 -17.91 -19.36
CA PHE A 428 40.02 -16.92 -20.30
C PHE A 428 41.54 -16.96 -20.41
N GLU A 429 42.26 -17.14 -19.30
CA GLU A 429 43.71 -17.35 -19.31
C GLU A 429 44.10 -18.61 -20.08
N PHE A 430 43.38 -19.71 -19.87
CA PHE A 430 43.60 -20.98 -20.56
C PHE A 430 43.36 -20.84 -22.07
N LEU A 431 42.23 -20.24 -22.47
CA LEU A 431 41.91 -19.98 -23.88
C LEU A 431 42.96 -19.08 -24.53
N PHE A 432 43.38 -18.02 -23.84
CA PHE A 432 44.39 -17.09 -24.35
C PHE A 432 45.76 -17.77 -24.50
N LYS A 433 46.18 -18.60 -23.53
CA LYS A 433 47.42 -19.39 -23.62
C LYS A 433 47.41 -20.36 -24.80
N ARG A 434 46.25 -20.98 -25.09
CA ARG A 434 46.08 -21.98 -26.18
C ARG A 434 45.99 -21.35 -27.58
N GLN A 435 45.41 -20.16 -27.72
CA GLN A 435 45.18 -19.52 -29.02
C GLN A 435 45.64 -18.05 -29.08
N LYS A 436 46.90 -17.81 -28.73
CA LYS A 436 47.52 -16.46 -28.68
C LYS A 436 47.41 -15.64 -29.97
N ARG A 437 47.29 -16.29 -31.13
CA ARG A 437 47.25 -15.63 -32.45
C ARG A 437 45.87 -15.11 -32.86
N SER A 438 44.78 -15.49 -32.17
CA SER A 438 43.44 -15.05 -32.53
C SER A 438 43.17 -13.60 -32.10
N PHE A 439 42.86 -12.74 -33.07
CA PHE A 439 42.52 -11.34 -32.83
C PHE A 439 41.26 -11.17 -31.96
N LEU A 440 40.25 -12.00 -32.19
CA LEU A 440 39.00 -11.97 -31.44
C LEU A 440 39.23 -12.33 -29.97
N LEU A 441 39.97 -13.41 -29.70
CA LEU A 441 40.28 -13.81 -28.32
C LEU A 441 41.11 -12.76 -27.58
N ARG A 442 42.05 -12.08 -28.27
CA ARG A 442 42.80 -10.96 -27.69
C ARG A 442 41.90 -9.78 -27.32
N LYS A 443 40.92 -9.44 -28.17
CA LYS A 443 39.91 -8.42 -27.85
C LYS A 443 39.03 -8.84 -26.69
N PHE A 444 38.50 -10.06 -26.68
CA PHE A 444 37.68 -10.58 -25.59
C PHE A 444 38.43 -10.63 -24.26
N PHE A 445 39.68 -11.08 -24.26
CA PHE A 445 40.54 -11.08 -23.07
C PHE A 445 40.81 -9.66 -22.56
N SER A 446 41.02 -8.69 -23.46
CA SER A 446 41.16 -7.28 -23.07
C SER A 446 39.88 -6.70 -22.48
N ILE A 447 38.71 -7.04 -23.03
CA ILE A 447 37.41 -6.63 -22.50
C ILE A 447 37.16 -7.28 -21.14
N TRP A 448 37.41 -8.58 -21.02
CA TRP A 448 37.28 -9.33 -19.78
C TRP A 448 38.16 -8.76 -18.67
N ASN A 449 39.45 -8.54 -18.92
CA ASN A 449 40.36 -7.94 -17.94
C ASN A 449 39.94 -6.53 -17.48
N LYS A 450 39.19 -5.79 -18.30
CA LYS A 450 38.62 -4.49 -17.91
C LYS A 450 37.39 -4.67 -17.02
N ILE A 451 36.55 -5.67 -17.29
CA ILE A 451 35.25 -5.85 -16.63
C ILE A 451 35.34 -6.75 -15.39
N LYS A 452 36.37 -7.59 -15.25
CA LYS A 452 36.47 -8.60 -14.19
C LYS A 452 36.40 -8.04 -12.77
N ASP A 453 36.91 -6.83 -12.54
CA ASP A 453 36.84 -6.17 -11.22
C ASP A 453 35.40 -5.77 -10.85
N SER A 454 34.49 -5.69 -11.82
CA SER A 454 33.07 -5.34 -11.63
C SER A 454 32.12 -6.51 -11.86
N SER A 455 32.61 -7.68 -12.26
CA SER A 455 31.78 -8.84 -12.62
C SER A 455 30.90 -9.30 -11.45
N VAL A 456 31.44 -9.32 -10.22
CA VAL A 456 30.69 -9.68 -9.00
C VAL A 456 29.56 -8.70 -8.73
N LEU A 457 29.78 -7.40 -8.96
CA LEU A 457 28.76 -6.36 -8.79
C LEU A 457 27.66 -6.48 -9.86
N ILE A 458 28.05 -6.81 -11.10
CA ILE A 458 27.12 -7.06 -12.21
C ILE A 458 26.26 -8.31 -11.93
N MET A 459 26.86 -9.39 -11.42
CA MET A 459 26.15 -10.61 -11.02
C MET A 459 25.13 -10.33 -9.89
N TRP A 460 25.50 -9.49 -8.92
CA TRP A 460 24.57 -9.01 -7.88
C TRP A 460 23.42 -8.17 -8.46
N MET A 461 23.70 -7.26 -9.40
CA MET A 461 22.67 -6.46 -10.07
C MET A 461 21.65 -7.34 -10.81
N ILE A 462 22.12 -8.33 -11.58
CA ILE A 462 21.25 -9.30 -12.28
C ILE A 462 20.41 -10.07 -11.27
N THR A 463 21.02 -10.51 -10.18
CA THR A 463 20.33 -11.25 -9.12
C THR A 463 19.24 -10.43 -8.45
N LEU A 464 19.52 -9.18 -8.08
CA LEU A 464 18.52 -8.28 -7.49
C LEU A 464 17.37 -7.98 -8.46
N TYR A 465 17.67 -7.82 -9.75
CA TYR A 465 16.64 -7.64 -10.78
C TYR A 465 15.74 -8.88 -10.89
N MET A 466 16.32 -10.08 -10.88
CA MET A 466 15.56 -11.34 -10.88
C MET A 466 14.72 -11.51 -9.61
N ILE A 467 15.27 -11.19 -8.42
CA ILE A 467 14.57 -11.26 -7.13
C ILE A 467 13.33 -10.36 -7.12
N GLN A 468 13.37 -9.20 -7.77
CA GLN A 468 12.26 -8.25 -7.82
C GLN A 468 10.99 -8.83 -8.49
N SER A 469 11.14 -9.81 -9.38
CA SER A 469 10.01 -10.49 -10.03
C SER A 469 9.24 -11.44 -9.09
N PHE A 470 9.83 -11.84 -7.96
CA PHE A 470 9.22 -12.76 -7.02
C PHE A 470 8.30 -12.03 -6.02
N LYS A 471 7.03 -12.46 -5.92
CA LYS A 471 6.03 -11.90 -4.99
C LYS A 471 6.48 -11.86 -3.53
N LEU A 472 7.32 -12.81 -3.10
CA LEU A 472 7.84 -12.89 -1.72
C LEU A 472 8.67 -11.67 -1.30
N PHE A 473 9.28 -10.96 -2.25
CA PHE A 473 10.16 -9.82 -1.97
C PHE A 473 9.50 -8.45 -2.16
N THR A 474 8.18 -8.40 -2.39
CA THR A 474 7.43 -7.13 -2.51
C THR A 474 7.62 -6.21 -1.31
N ASN A 475 7.71 -6.76 -0.09
CA ASN A 475 7.96 -5.99 1.13
C ASN A 475 9.39 -5.44 1.25
N PHE A 476 10.36 -5.99 0.51
CA PHE A 476 11.76 -5.55 0.49
C PHE A 476 12.10 -4.76 -0.77
N ASN A 477 11.12 -4.47 -1.63
CA ASN A 477 11.33 -3.81 -2.91
C ASN A 477 12.07 -2.47 -2.78
N LEU A 478 11.81 -1.70 -1.72
CA LEU A 478 12.52 -0.45 -1.45
C LEU A 478 14.00 -0.68 -1.13
N PHE A 479 14.31 -1.65 -0.26
CA PHE A 479 15.71 -2.03 0.04
C PHE A 479 16.43 -2.57 -1.18
N ILE A 480 15.75 -3.35 -2.02
CA ILE A 480 16.29 -3.88 -3.29
C ILE A 480 16.62 -2.72 -4.24
N LYS A 481 15.71 -1.74 -4.39
CA LYS A 481 15.96 -0.55 -5.23
C LYS A 481 17.15 0.27 -4.72
N VAL A 482 17.23 0.51 -3.41
CA VAL A 482 18.38 1.22 -2.82
C VAL A 482 19.68 0.46 -3.06
N ALA A 483 19.68 -0.86 -2.89
CA ALA A 483 20.84 -1.71 -3.18
C ALA A 483 21.22 -1.69 -4.68
N GLN A 484 20.24 -1.69 -5.59
CA GLN A 484 20.47 -1.57 -7.04
C GLN A 484 21.10 -0.21 -7.40
N VAL A 485 20.58 0.90 -6.84
CA VAL A 485 21.16 2.24 -7.06
C VAL A 485 22.59 2.30 -6.56
N TYR A 486 22.87 1.71 -5.39
CA TYR A 486 24.22 1.63 -4.84
C TYR A 486 25.19 0.82 -5.72
N LEU A 487 24.76 -0.37 -6.17
CA LEU A 487 25.58 -1.23 -7.04
C LEU A 487 25.80 -0.59 -8.42
N ALA A 488 24.78 0.03 -9.00
CA ALA A 488 24.88 0.76 -10.25
C ALA A 488 25.88 1.92 -10.15
N ALA A 489 25.87 2.68 -9.04
CA ALA A 489 26.85 3.75 -8.81
C ALA A 489 28.29 3.22 -8.80
N HIS A 490 28.52 2.06 -8.18
CA HIS A 490 29.83 1.41 -8.17
C HIS A 490 30.24 0.87 -9.55
N ILE A 491 29.31 0.33 -10.33
CA ILE A 491 29.58 -0.08 -11.72
C ILE A 491 29.95 1.13 -12.58
N ILE A 492 29.21 2.24 -12.46
CA ILE A 492 29.51 3.50 -13.17
C ILE A 492 30.91 3.99 -12.80
N LYS A 493 31.27 3.99 -11.51
CA LYS A 493 32.63 4.34 -11.06
C LYS A 493 33.68 3.51 -11.80
N SER A 494 33.50 2.19 -11.84
CA SER A 494 34.44 1.29 -12.53
C SER A 494 34.51 1.56 -14.03
N VAL A 495 33.36 1.75 -14.71
CA VAL A 495 33.31 2.06 -16.15
C VAL A 495 34.02 3.38 -16.47
N VAL A 496 33.77 4.43 -15.68
CA VAL A 496 34.42 5.74 -15.85
C VAL A 496 35.93 5.62 -15.63
N THR A 497 36.36 4.83 -14.64
CA THR A 497 37.79 4.59 -14.36
C THR A 497 38.46 3.86 -15.52
N ILE A 498 37.80 2.84 -16.09
CA ILE A 498 38.27 2.10 -17.27
C ILE A 498 38.33 3.02 -18.51
N PHE A 499 37.32 3.87 -18.70
CA PHE A 499 37.25 4.81 -19.82
C PHE A 499 38.40 5.83 -19.76
N LEU A 500 38.58 6.49 -18.60
CA LEU A 500 39.69 7.42 -18.38
C LEU A 500 41.06 6.72 -18.55
N GLY A 501 41.21 5.51 -18.00
CA GLY A 501 42.40 4.68 -18.18
C GLY A 501 42.68 4.27 -19.63
N SER A 502 41.65 4.11 -20.45
CA SER A 502 41.81 3.75 -21.87
C SER A 502 42.19 4.92 -22.77
N ILE A 503 41.89 6.16 -22.35
CA ILE A 503 42.21 7.39 -23.09
C ILE A 503 43.65 7.82 -22.83
N SER A 504 44.23 7.49 -21.67
CA SER A 504 45.64 7.81 -21.40
C SER A 504 46.60 6.83 -22.08
N ARG A 505 47.29 7.29 -23.14
CA ARG A 505 48.57 6.70 -23.57
C ARG A 505 49.68 7.42 -22.80
N LEU A 506 50.08 6.89 -21.64
CA LEU A 506 51.13 7.49 -20.81
C LEU A 506 52.21 6.46 -20.46
N ASP A 507 53.46 6.91 -20.38
CA ASP A 507 54.60 6.15 -19.89
C ASP A 507 54.37 5.65 -18.46
N SER A 508 54.90 4.47 -18.16
CA SER A 508 54.66 3.69 -16.94
C SER A 508 54.93 4.44 -15.63
N GLY A 509 55.80 5.47 -15.64
CA GLY A 509 56.13 6.30 -14.48
C GLY A 509 54.99 7.20 -13.98
N ASN A 510 54.14 7.72 -14.88
CA ASN A 510 53.04 8.64 -14.54
C ASN A 510 51.67 7.95 -14.45
N PHE A 511 51.61 6.64 -14.74
CA PHE A 511 50.37 5.87 -14.76
C PHE A 511 49.72 5.76 -13.36
N PHE A 512 50.52 5.72 -12.29
CA PHE A 512 49.99 5.61 -10.93
C PHE A 512 49.25 6.89 -10.50
N GLU A 513 49.82 8.07 -10.75
CA GLU A 513 49.17 9.35 -10.45
C GLU A 513 47.93 9.58 -11.31
N PHE A 514 47.99 9.17 -12.59
CA PHE A 514 46.83 9.22 -13.47
C PHE A 514 45.69 8.32 -12.97
N LYS A 515 46.00 7.08 -12.56
CA LYS A 515 45.03 6.14 -11.99
C LYS A 515 44.39 6.70 -10.71
N LYS A 516 45.17 7.39 -9.86
CA LYS A 516 44.66 8.07 -8.66
C LYS A 516 43.68 9.20 -9.01
N LYS A 517 44.04 10.09 -9.95
CA LYS A 517 43.16 11.19 -10.41
C LYS A 517 41.91 10.67 -11.14
N ALA A 518 42.03 9.60 -11.91
CA ALA A 518 40.90 8.95 -12.57
C ALA A 518 39.92 8.34 -11.55
N ASN A 519 40.44 7.74 -10.47
CA ASN A 519 39.64 7.23 -9.36
C ASN A 519 38.94 8.35 -8.57
N GLU A 520 39.62 9.46 -8.31
CA GLU A 520 39.02 10.64 -7.67
C GLU A 520 37.91 11.26 -8.53
N THR A 521 38.11 11.30 -9.84
CA THR A 521 37.11 11.81 -10.80
C THR A 521 35.92 10.85 -10.89
N SER A 522 36.14 9.54 -10.97
CA SER A 522 35.07 8.56 -11.00
C SER A 522 34.26 8.52 -9.69
N ASP A 523 34.89 8.80 -8.54
CA ASP A 523 34.18 8.99 -7.27
C ASP A 523 33.25 10.22 -7.28
N LYS A 524 33.64 11.32 -7.93
CA LYS A 524 32.74 12.48 -8.12
C LYS A 524 31.51 12.11 -8.97
N PHE A 525 31.70 11.37 -10.07
CA PHE A 525 30.59 10.87 -10.89
C PHE A 525 29.67 9.92 -10.12
N LYS A 526 30.22 9.00 -9.32
CA LYS A 526 29.47 8.13 -8.42
C LYS A 526 28.60 8.93 -7.45
N ASN A 527 29.16 9.96 -6.82
CA ASN A 527 28.46 10.77 -5.83
C ASN A 527 27.34 11.61 -6.47
N ILE A 528 27.57 12.15 -7.68
CA ILE A 528 26.52 12.85 -8.46
C ILE A 528 25.38 11.87 -8.79
N PHE A 529 25.71 10.66 -9.27
CA PHE A 529 24.70 9.64 -9.56
C PHE A 529 23.89 9.27 -8.31
N LEU A 530 24.55 9.03 -7.18
CA LEU A 530 23.88 8.73 -5.91
C LEU A 530 22.97 9.89 -5.47
N PHE A 531 23.40 11.14 -5.61
CA PHE A 531 22.58 12.30 -5.26
C PHE A 531 21.28 12.35 -6.06
N TYR A 532 21.35 12.22 -7.39
CA TYR A 532 20.16 12.28 -8.24
C TYR A 532 19.22 11.09 -8.08
N PHE A 533 19.76 9.86 -7.98
CA PHE A 533 18.94 8.64 -7.98
C PHE A 533 18.48 8.19 -6.58
N SER A 534 19.16 8.60 -5.50
CA SER A 534 18.65 8.35 -4.14
C SER A 534 17.36 9.12 -3.87
N GLN A 535 17.26 10.35 -4.38
CA GLN A 535 16.11 11.24 -4.22
C GLN A 535 14.84 10.77 -4.95
N TRP A 536 14.98 9.87 -5.94
CA TRP A 536 13.88 9.27 -6.70
C TRP A 536 13.47 7.87 -6.21
N SER A 537 14.30 7.26 -5.35
CA SER A 537 14.12 5.87 -4.88
C SER A 537 13.51 5.73 -3.49
N LEU A 538 13.54 6.83 -2.71
CA LEU A 538 12.79 7.06 -1.47
C LEU A 538 11.44 7.69 -1.80
#